data_AF-A0A7K0PY13-F1
#
_entry.id   AF-A0A7K0PY13-F1
#
_cell.length_a   1.000
_cell.length_b   1.000
_cell.length_c   1.000
_cell.angle_alpha   90.00
_cell.angle_beta   90.00
_cell.angle_gamma   90.00
#
_symmetry.space_group_name_H-M   'P 1'
#
loop_
_entity.id
_entity.type
_entity.pdbx_description
1 polymer ?
#
loop_
_entity_poly.entity_id
_entity_poly.type
_entity_poly.pdbx_seq_one_letter_code
_entity_poly.pdbx_strand_id
1 'polypeptide(L)'
;MSPRLQVSATRPGSYPTLAEALLDAADGDTVVLSSGEHVGELDLRGRALVLEADPSATAAVGEGTDAPAEGAVRLSGRGYDPTVRVHGGRLTLRGLVLTADEGHVLDAADAELVVEACRLEAGVGAALRATDRSRLTVTGCVLVGGAQGLVVEDSGGTVVQTTITGSADDGVVVRLGADPELRDCVVRDSGARGVYLYQSARPTLVSCEVTGSGGTGIAVASGSTAVLQRCAVRGTGGVGIDFAAGTAGRVEGCRTERTAEPGVHVDPDADVTVVEAATAAAAGVGSDGSAGGDPERVEELLAELDAMVGLEGVKAEVRSMIDEIQVNEWRRSAGLAVGGASHHLVFAGAPGTGKTTVGRIYGQLLAALGALPGGPLKEVSRRDLVGQYIGHTAEKTAAVFDEAAGGVVFLDEAYTLTRQAGGGGNDFGQEAVDMIVKLMEDRRDTLAVIAAGYTAEMIQFLEANPGLASRFVKTVEFENYGPEELTLIITRMISAGDYLLDDAAVPRLHDHFAGVQRGADFGNAREARKLFEKLRKVQSARLRQLGERPTVAQLQTITADDVAIAVSS
;
A
#
# COMPACT_ATOMS: atom_id res chain seq x y z
N MET A 1 -20.69 -49.78 5.81
CA MET A 1 -20.18 -48.66 6.64
C MET A 1 -18.76 -49.02 6.99
N SER A 2 -17.78 -48.23 6.57
CA SER A 2 -16.40 -48.43 7.04
C SER A 2 -16.40 -48.31 8.56
N PRO A 3 -15.77 -49.23 9.30
CA PRO A 3 -15.70 -49.16 10.75
C PRO A 3 -15.04 -47.85 11.20
N ARG A 4 -15.53 -47.34 12.33
CA ARG A 4 -15.01 -46.16 13.01
C ARG A 4 -14.20 -46.60 14.23
N LEU A 5 -12.92 -46.27 14.26
CA LEU A 5 -12.03 -46.57 15.38
C LEU A 5 -11.88 -45.31 16.23
N GLN A 6 -12.28 -45.37 17.49
CA GLN A 6 -12.19 -44.24 18.41
C GLN A 6 -10.84 -44.24 19.12
N VAL A 7 -10.14 -43.10 19.14
CA VAL A 7 -8.87 -42.93 19.87
C VAL A 7 -9.09 -41.98 21.04
N SER A 8 -8.81 -42.45 22.25
CA SER A 8 -8.89 -41.66 23.47
C SER A 8 -8.07 -42.30 24.59
N ALA A 9 -7.24 -41.51 25.26
CA ALA A 9 -6.45 -41.98 26.39
C ALA A 9 -7.29 -42.29 27.64
N THR A 10 -8.51 -41.77 27.73
CA THR A 10 -9.33 -41.80 28.96
C THR A 10 -10.67 -42.52 28.79
N ARG A 11 -11.15 -42.72 27.56
CA ARG A 11 -12.46 -43.35 27.29
C ARG A 11 -12.32 -44.88 27.22
N PRO A 12 -13.00 -45.66 28.08
CA PRO A 12 -12.99 -47.12 28.00
C PRO A 12 -13.51 -47.63 26.65
N GLY A 13 -12.86 -48.66 26.09
CA GLY A 13 -13.24 -49.26 24.81
C GLY A 13 -12.78 -48.47 23.57
N SER A 14 -12.00 -47.40 23.76
CA SER A 14 -11.28 -46.69 22.70
C SER A 14 -9.82 -47.16 22.64
N TYR A 15 -9.16 -46.97 21.49
CA TYR A 15 -7.72 -47.14 21.37
C TYR A 15 -7.02 -46.04 22.18
N PRO A 16 -6.02 -46.38 23.03
CA PRO A 16 -5.35 -45.39 23.86
C PRO A 16 -4.42 -44.47 23.07
N THR A 17 -3.92 -44.91 21.90
CA THR A 17 -3.03 -44.13 21.03
C THR A 17 -3.45 -44.26 19.56
N LEU A 18 -3.08 -43.26 18.76
CA LEU A 18 -3.27 -43.29 17.32
C LEU A 18 -2.51 -44.46 16.68
N ALA A 19 -1.28 -44.73 17.13
CA ALA A 19 -0.46 -45.83 16.62
C ALA A 19 -1.16 -47.19 16.76
N GLU A 20 -1.80 -47.45 17.90
CA GLU A 20 -2.55 -48.70 18.12
C GLU A 20 -3.79 -48.80 17.22
N ALA A 21 -4.55 -47.71 17.04
CA ALA A 21 -5.69 -47.71 16.13
C ALA A 21 -5.27 -47.98 14.68
N LEU A 22 -4.12 -47.47 14.25
CA LEU A 22 -3.62 -47.65 12.88
C LEU A 22 -3.18 -49.08 12.56
N LEU A 23 -2.79 -49.87 13.58
CA LEU A 23 -2.47 -51.29 13.42
C LEU A 23 -3.71 -52.12 13.05
N ASP A 24 -4.87 -51.74 13.57
CA ASP A 24 -6.14 -52.43 13.37
C ASP A 24 -7.00 -51.82 12.25
N ALA A 25 -6.76 -50.54 11.91
CA ALA A 25 -7.46 -49.87 10.83
C ALA A 25 -7.22 -50.60 9.50
N ALA A 26 -8.28 -50.86 8.74
CA ALA A 26 -8.22 -51.30 7.35
C ALA A 26 -8.22 -50.11 6.39
N ASP A 27 -8.02 -50.37 5.09
CA ASP A 27 -8.05 -49.34 4.07
C ASP A 27 -9.47 -48.75 3.90
N GLY A 28 -9.55 -47.42 3.99
CA GLY A 28 -10.79 -46.65 3.92
C GLY A 28 -11.52 -46.53 5.26
N ASP A 29 -10.93 -47.03 6.36
CA ASP A 29 -11.47 -46.85 7.70
C ASP A 29 -11.37 -45.41 8.19
N THR A 30 -12.20 -45.09 9.16
CA THR A 30 -12.24 -43.78 9.80
C THR A 30 -11.74 -43.88 11.23
N VAL A 31 -10.68 -43.13 11.53
CA VAL A 31 -10.13 -42.99 12.88
C VAL A 31 -10.58 -41.65 13.45
N VAL A 32 -11.25 -41.69 14.60
CA VAL A 32 -11.82 -40.51 15.26
C VAL A 32 -11.03 -40.20 16.52
N LEU A 33 -10.40 -39.03 16.58
CA LEU A 33 -9.56 -38.60 17.69
C LEU A 33 -10.36 -37.77 18.71
N SER A 34 -10.31 -38.13 19.99
CA SER A 34 -10.95 -37.34 21.05
C SER A 34 -10.24 -36.00 21.31
N SER A 35 -10.96 -35.00 21.84
CA SER A 35 -10.40 -33.70 22.24
C SER A 35 -9.14 -33.81 23.10
N GLY A 36 -8.20 -32.89 22.90
CA GLY A 36 -6.92 -32.86 23.62
C GLY A 36 -5.73 -33.18 22.72
N GLU A 37 -4.59 -33.39 23.38
CA GLU A 37 -3.28 -33.54 22.75
C GLU A 37 -2.97 -35.02 22.47
N HIS A 38 -2.68 -35.34 21.21
CA HIS A 38 -2.15 -36.63 20.76
C HIS A 38 -0.73 -36.40 20.25
N VAL A 39 0.25 -37.04 20.86
CA VAL A 39 1.65 -36.90 20.45
C VAL A 39 2.04 -38.11 19.59
N GLY A 40 2.58 -37.85 18.41
CA GLY A 40 3.06 -38.88 17.51
C GLY A 40 3.04 -38.46 16.05
N GLU A 41 3.73 -39.25 15.24
CA GLU A 41 3.80 -39.08 13.79
C GLU A 41 2.92 -40.14 13.10
N LEU A 42 2.30 -39.77 11.99
CA LEU A 42 1.54 -40.67 11.12
C LEU A 42 2.31 -40.85 9.81
N ASP A 43 2.80 -42.06 9.54
CA ASP A 43 3.38 -42.43 8.23
C ASP A 43 2.46 -43.43 7.52
N LEU A 44 1.71 -42.94 6.53
CA LEU A 44 0.78 -43.72 5.74
C LEU A 44 1.40 -44.06 4.37
N ARG A 45 1.52 -45.35 4.06
CA ARG A 45 2.15 -45.81 2.80
C ARG A 45 1.23 -46.69 1.98
N GLY A 46 0.80 -46.20 0.82
CA GLY A 46 0.01 -46.97 -0.15
C GLY A 46 -1.38 -47.40 0.34
N ARG A 47 -1.93 -46.70 1.33
CA ARG A 47 -3.17 -47.04 2.03
C ARG A 47 -4.18 -45.91 1.96
N ALA A 48 -5.45 -46.24 2.17
CA ALA A 48 -6.53 -45.25 2.31
C ALA A 48 -6.94 -45.07 3.78
N LEU A 49 -7.05 -43.84 4.27
CA LEU A 49 -7.47 -43.56 5.64
C LEU A 49 -8.25 -42.25 5.75
N VAL A 50 -9.23 -42.21 6.65
CA VAL A 50 -9.86 -40.97 7.12
C VAL A 50 -9.49 -40.76 8.58
N LEU A 51 -8.94 -39.59 8.92
CA LEU A 51 -8.67 -39.16 10.29
C LEU A 51 -9.48 -37.90 10.56
N GLU A 52 -10.37 -37.95 11.55
CA GLU A 52 -11.26 -36.84 11.88
C GLU A 52 -11.29 -36.55 13.37
N ALA A 53 -11.49 -35.28 13.73
CA ALA A 53 -11.77 -34.89 15.11
C ALA A 53 -13.13 -35.45 15.57
N ASP A 54 -13.23 -35.78 16.86
CA ASP A 54 -14.51 -36.07 17.50
C ASP A 54 -15.46 -34.88 17.29
N PRO A 55 -16.70 -35.09 16.79
CA PRO A 55 -17.65 -34.00 16.51
C PRO A 55 -18.02 -33.14 17.73
N SER A 56 -17.75 -33.63 18.95
CA SER A 56 -17.95 -32.86 20.17
C SER A 56 -16.79 -31.94 20.54
N ALA A 57 -15.66 -32.02 19.81
CA ALA A 57 -14.49 -31.19 20.04
C ALA A 57 -14.67 -29.76 19.52
N THR A 58 -13.91 -28.84 20.10
CA THR A 58 -13.81 -27.46 19.61
C THR A 58 -13.27 -27.46 18.18
N ALA A 59 -13.81 -26.59 17.33
CA ALA A 59 -13.36 -26.47 15.94
C ALA A 59 -11.86 -26.14 15.86
N ALA A 60 -11.15 -26.82 14.96
CA ALA A 60 -9.73 -26.55 14.71
C ALA A 60 -9.47 -25.18 14.07
N VAL A 61 -10.47 -24.63 13.39
CA VAL A 61 -10.45 -23.32 12.75
C VAL A 61 -11.47 -22.42 13.45
N GLY A 62 -10.99 -21.36 14.11
CA GLY A 62 -11.82 -20.35 14.77
C GLY A 62 -12.29 -19.24 13.81
N GLU A 63 -12.85 -18.16 14.36
CA GLU A 63 -13.08 -16.93 13.58
C GLU A 63 -11.74 -16.24 13.30
N GLY A 64 -11.32 -16.21 12.03
CA GLY A 64 -10.07 -15.59 11.61
C GLY A 64 -8.83 -16.45 11.86
N THR A 65 -7.73 -15.83 12.31
CA THR A 65 -6.41 -16.49 12.49
C THR A 65 -6.12 -16.90 13.93
N ASP A 66 -7.04 -16.61 14.86
CA ASP A 66 -6.86 -16.85 16.29
C ASP A 66 -6.53 -18.32 16.60
N ALA A 67 -5.75 -18.52 17.66
CA ALA A 67 -5.44 -19.87 18.14
C ALA A 67 -6.75 -20.59 18.52
N PRO A 68 -6.91 -21.88 18.17
CA PRO A 68 -8.13 -22.59 18.48
C PRO A 68 -8.29 -22.68 20.00
N ALA A 69 -9.52 -22.46 20.46
CA ALA A 69 -9.86 -22.48 21.87
C ALA A 69 -9.57 -23.86 22.51
N GLU A 70 -9.49 -23.89 23.84
CA GLU A 70 -9.29 -25.14 24.58
C GLU A 70 -10.33 -26.20 24.17
N GLY A 71 -9.87 -27.45 24.01
CA GLY A 71 -10.72 -28.58 23.61
C GLY A 71 -10.65 -28.97 22.13
N ALA A 72 -9.82 -28.31 21.31
CA ALA A 72 -9.51 -28.79 19.96
C ALA A 72 -8.75 -30.14 20.00
N VAL A 73 -8.87 -30.92 18.93
CA VAL A 73 -8.09 -32.15 18.74
C VAL A 73 -6.75 -31.80 18.11
N ARG A 74 -5.67 -32.01 18.86
CA ARG A 74 -4.31 -31.70 18.41
C ARG A 74 -3.51 -32.97 18.16
N LEU A 75 -2.85 -33.07 17.01
CA LEU A 75 -1.83 -34.08 16.72
C LEU A 75 -0.49 -33.38 16.51
N SER A 76 0.49 -33.70 17.35
CA SER A 76 1.76 -33.00 17.40
C SER A 76 2.92 -33.94 17.17
N GLY A 77 3.68 -33.67 16.11
CA GLY A 77 4.94 -34.34 15.78
C GLY A 77 6.10 -33.67 16.49
N ARG A 78 7.15 -34.45 16.79
CA ARG A 78 8.34 -33.95 17.50
C ARG A 78 9.59 -34.29 16.72
N GLY A 79 10.40 -33.28 16.43
CA GLY A 79 11.67 -33.45 15.75
C GLY A 79 11.59 -33.13 14.25
N TYR A 80 12.42 -33.82 13.47
CA TYR A 80 12.73 -33.48 12.07
C TYR A 80 11.80 -34.14 11.05
N ASP A 81 11.09 -35.20 11.45
CA ASP A 81 10.14 -35.88 10.58
C ASP A 81 8.82 -35.12 10.52
N PRO A 82 8.06 -35.24 9.42
CA PRO A 82 6.74 -34.66 9.34
C PRO A 82 5.76 -35.28 10.33
N THR A 83 4.89 -34.46 10.91
CA THR A 83 3.83 -34.94 11.80
C THR A 83 2.89 -35.90 11.09
N VAL A 84 2.56 -35.60 9.83
CA VAL A 84 1.82 -36.50 8.96
C VAL A 84 2.55 -36.63 7.63
N ARG A 85 2.95 -37.86 7.30
CA ARG A 85 3.54 -38.25 6.03
C ARG A 85 2.61 -39.19 5.31
N VAL A 86 2.36 -38.93 4.03
CA VAL A 86 1.61 -39.81 3.14
C VAL A 86 2.45 -40.10 1.91
N HIS A 87 2.71 -41.36 1.65
CA HIS A 87 3.42 -41.80 0.46
C HIS A 87 2.60 -42.87 -0.28
N GLY A 88 1.95 -42.50 -1.38
CA GLY A 88 1.00 -43.40 -2.03
C GLY A 88 -0.32 -43.53 -1.27
N GLY A 89 -1.40 -43.78 -1.99
CA GLY A 89 -2.73 -43.99 -1.40
C GLY A 89 -3.49 -42.69 -1.16
N ARG A 90 -4.39 -42.69 -0.17
CA ARG A 90 -5.31 -41.56 0.09
C ARG A 90 -5.44 -41.26 1.58
N LEU A 91 -5.28 -40.00 1.96
CA LEU A 91 -5.57 -39.54 3.31
C LEU A 91 -6.63 -38.44 3.30
N THR A 92 -7.61 -38.55 4.18
CA THR A 92 -8.58 -37.47 4.47
C THR A 92 -8.40 -37.02 5.91
N LEU A 93 -8.20 -35.72 6.12
CA LEU A 93 -8.05 -35.09 7.43
C LEU A 93 -9.20 -34.10 7.66
N ARG A 94 -9.84 -34.16 8.83
CA ARG A 94 -11.00 -33.29 9.13
C ARG A 94 -10.99 -32.72 10.54
N GLY A 95 -11.07 -31.40 10.64
CA GLY A 95 -11.30 -30.73 11.93
C GLY A 95 -10.15 -30.86 12.93
N LEU A 96 -8.92 -31.15 12.45
CA LEU A 96 -7.75 -31.39 13.29
C LEU A 96 -6.85 -30.17 13.33
N VAL A 97 -6.18 -29.99 14.46
CA VAL A 97 -5.01 -29.11 14.55
C VAL A 97 -3.77 -29.99 14.49
N LEU A 98 -2.92 -29.78 13.50
CA LEU A 98 -1.66 -30.49 13.34
C LEU A 98 -0.51 -29.54 13.65
N THR A 99 0.47 -29.97 14.44
CA THR A 99 1.63 -29.14 14.77
C THR A 99 2.94 -29.88 14.50
N ALA A 100 3.97 -29.15 14.08
CA ALA A 100 5.34 -29.66 13.91
C ALA A 100 6.36 -28.60 14.36
N ASP A 101 7.38 -29.03 15.11
CA ASP A 101 8.45 -28.14 15.58
C ASP A 101 9.47 -27.83 14.46
N GLU A 102 10.19 -28.85 13.98
CA GLU A 102 11.25 -28.67 12.97
C GLU A 102 10.86 -29.21 11.58
N GLY A 103 10.19 -30.37 11.53
CA GLY A 103 9.73 -30.99 10.28
C GLY A 103 8.54 -30.29 9.61
N HIS A 104 8.08 -30.83 8.48
CA HIS A 104 6.83 -30.42 7.85
C HIS A 104 5.62 -30.81 8.71
N VAL A 105 4.52 -30.06 8.69
CA VAL A 105 3.32 -30.54 9.40
C VAL A 105 2.66 -31.68 8.62
N LEU A 106 2.50 -31.49 7.31
CA LEU A 106 1.90 -32.48 6.42
C LEU A 106 2.71 -32.58 5.11
N ASP A 107 3.25 -33.76 4.84
CA ASP A 107 4.06 -34.07 3.67
C ASP A 107 3.41 -35.20 2.86
N ALA A 108 3.00 -34.91 1.64
CA ALA A 108 2.35 -35.86 0.74
C ALA A 108 3.19 -36.09 -0.52
N ALA A 109 3.47 -37.36 -0.83
CA ALA A 109 4.19 -37.79 -2.03
C ALA A 109 3.39 -38.88 -2.74
N ASP A 110 3.18 -38.75 -4.06
CA ASP A 110 2.42 -39.72 -4.87
C ASP A 110 1.04 -40.08 -4.28
N ALA A 111 0.36 -39.12 -3.66
CA ALA A 111 -0.83 -39.38 -2.84
C ALA A 111 -2.04 -38.50 -3.19
N GLU A 112 -3.23 -39.01 -2.90
CA GLU A 112 -4.46 -38.20 -2.85
C GLU A 112 -4.68 -37.68 -1.43
N LEU A 113 -4.64 -36.36 -1.25
CA LEU A 113 -4.77 -35.74 0.06
C LEU A 113 -6.00 -34.82 0.09
N VAL A 114 -6.91 -35.11 1.02
CA VAL A 114 -8.08 -34.27 1.32
C VAL A 114 -7.92 -33.68 2.72
N VAL A 115 -7.96 -32.37 2.85
CA VAL A 115 -7.81 -31.67 4.14
C VAL A 115 -8.95 -30.67 4.27
N GLU A 116 -9.82 -30.86 5.26
CA GLU A 116 -11.03 -30.06 5.44
C GLU A 116 -11.10 -29.49 6.86
N ALA A 117 -11.26 -28.18 6.97
CA ALA A 117 -11.42 -27.49 8.25
C ALA A 117 -10.30 -27.80 9.27
N CYS A 118 -9.07 -27.98 8.80
CA CYS A 118 -7.91 -28.23 9.65
C CYS A 118 -7.05 -26.99 9.83
N ARG A 119 -6.28 -26.97 10.92
CA ARG A 119 -5.23 -25.98 11.16
C ARG A 119 -3.87 -26.66 11.19
N LEU A 120 -2.90 -26.15 10.43
CA LEU A 120 -1.53 -26.68 10.39
C LEU A 120 -0.58 -25.61 10.94
N GLU A 121 0.07 -25.88 12.07
CA GLU A 121 1.00 -24.94 12.74
C GLU A 121 2.42 -25.46 12.63
N ALA A 122 3.24 -24.80 11.80
CA ALA A 122 4.62 -25.18 11.54
C ALA A 122 5.59 -24.26 12.28
N GLY A 123 6.61 -24.84 12.92
CA GLY A 123 7.73 -24.09 13.48
C GLY A 123 8.74 -23.70 12.40
N VAL A 124 9.45 -24.70 11.84
CA VAL A 124 10.50 -24.47 10.83
C VAL A 124 10.14 -24.99 9.43
N GLY A 125 9.70 -26.24 9.31
CA GLY A 125 9.33 -26.82 8.01
C GLY A 125 8.08 -26.18 7.39
N ALA A 126 7.73 -26.60 6.18
CA ALA A 126 6.47 -26.18 5.55
C ALA A 126 5.22 -26.70 6.29
N ALA A 127 4.14 -25.91 6.33
CA ALA A 127 2.88 -26.38 6.91
C ALA A 127 2.22 -27.46 6.05
N LEU A 128 2.21 -27.29 4.72
CA LEU A 128 1.77 -28.34 3.79
C LEU A 128 2.76 -28.45 2.63
N ARG A 129 3.25 -29.66 2.36
CA ARG A 129 4.06 -29.97 1.17
C ARG A 129 3.45 -31.12 0.38
N ALA A 130 3.39 -30.94 -0.93
CA ALA A 130 2.93 -31.97 -1.87
C ALA A 130 3.94 -32.16 -3.00
N THR A 131 4.37 -33.40 -3.21
CA THR A 131 5.37 -33.80 -4.20
C THR A 131 4.91 -35.00 -5.02
N ASP A 132 5.68 -35.32 -6.05
CA ASP A 132 5.60 -36.59 -6.79
C ASP A 132 4.21 -36.91 -7.35
N ARG A 133 3.58 -35.96 -8.05
CA ARG A 133 2.26 -36.12 -8.71
C ARG A 133 1.11 -36.35 -7.73
N SER A 134 1.21 -35.77 -6.55
CA SER A 134 0.12 -35.76 -5.58
C SER A 134 -1.08 -34.93 -6.08
N ARG A 135 -2.27 -35.28 -5.59
CA ARG A 135 -3.52 -34.56 -5.86
C ARG A 135 -4.10 -34.02 -4.55
N LEU A 136 -4.17 -32.70 -4.46
CA LEU A 136 -4.64 -31.99 -3.28
C LEU A 136 -6.12 -31.61 -3.37
N THR A 137 -6.82 -31.67 -2.25
CA THR A 137 -8.12 -31.03 -2.02
C THR A 137 -8.12 -30.43 -0.63
N VAL A 138 -7.78 -29.15 -0.52
CA VAL A 138 -7.68 -28.42 0.75
C VAL A 138 -8.81 -27.40 0.81
N THR A 139 -9.65 -27.44 1.85
CA THR A 139 -10.83 -26.56 1.96
C THR A 139 -11.02 -26.04 3.37
N GLY A 140 -11.16 -24.72 3.51
CA GLY A 140 -11.50 -24.10 4.79
C GLY A 140 -10.41 -24.25 5.86
N CYS A 141 -9.15 -24.35 5.46
CA CYS A 141 -8.04 -24.61 6.36
C CYS A 141 -7.29 -23.33 6.76
N VAL A 142 -6.48 -23.42 7.82
CA VAL A 142 -5.55 -22.35 8.24
C VAL A 142 -4.14 -22.92 8.38
N LEU A 143 -3.19 -22.37 7.63
CA LEU A 143 -1.79 -22.78 7.61
C LEU A 143 -0.98 -21.64 8.24
N VAL A 144 -0.22 -21.93 9.30
CA VAL A 144 0.43 -20.94 10.14
C VAL A 144 1.90 -21.25 10.30
N GLY A 145 2.76 -20.23 10.14
CA GLY A 145 4.18 -20.34 10.44
C GLY A 145 4.98 -21.05 9.35
N GLY A 146 6.10 -21.65 9.77
CA GLY A 146 7.04 -22.37 8.93
C GLY A 146 7.89 -21.48 8.03
N ALA A 147 8.89 -22.08 7.38
CA ALA A 147 9.62 -21.44 6.30
C ALA A 147 8.68 -21.13 5.12
N GLN A 148 7.79 -22.07 4.79
CA GLN A 148 6.73 -21.88 3.80
C GLN A 148 5.37 -22.33 4.33
N GLY A 149 4.31 -21.64 3.93
CA GLY A 149 2.95 -22.08 4.28
C GLY A 149 2.55 -23.31 3.45
N LEU A 150 2.51 -23.15 2.13
CA LEU A 150 2.11 -24.19 1.18
C LEU A 150 3.18 -24.39 0.11
N VAL A 151 3.58 -25.64 -0.12
CA VAL A 151 4.54 -26.01 -1.17
C VAL A 151 3.93 -27.08 -2.07
N VAL A 152 3.86 -26.82 -3.37
CA VAL A 152 3.35 -27.76 -4.38
C VAL A 152 4.41 -27.98 -5.46
N GLU A 153 4.87 -29.22 -5.61
CA GLU A 153 5.95 -29.62 -6.51
C GLU A 153 5.50 -30.78 -7.39
N ASP A 154 5.59 -30.64 -8.72
CA ASP A 154 5.14 -31.66 -9.69
C ASP A 154 3.76 -32.27 -9.34
N SER A 155 2.85 -31.45 -8.81
CA SER A 155 1.58 -31.87 -8.21
C SER A 155 0.49 -30.86 -8.51
N GLY A 156 -0.77 -31.26 -8.32
CA GLY A 156 -1.93 -30.43 -8.64
C GLY A 156 -3.08 -30.60 -7.66
N GLY A 157 -4.24 -30.07 -8.02
CA GLY A 157 -5.44 -30.13 -7.20
C GLY A 157 -5.99 -28.76 -6.83
N THR A 158 -6.85 -28.70 -5.82
CA THR A 158 -7.58 -27.48 -5.45
C THR A 158 -7.33 -27.09 -4.01
N VAL A 159 -7.10 -25.80 -3.78
CA VAL A 159 -7.03 -25.18 -2.46
C VAL A 159 -8.07 -24.06 -2.41
N VAL A 160 -9.05 -24.18 -1.52
CA VAL A 160 -10.24 -23.33 -1.50
C VAL A 160 -10.45 -22.74 -0.11
N GLN A 161 -10.78 -21.45 -0.03
CA GLN A 161 -11.15 -20.77 1.23
C GLN A 161 -10.15 -21.02 2.36
N THR A 162 -8.86 -21.00 2.03
CA THR A 162 -7.78 -21.38 2.94
C THR A 162 -6.93 -20.15 3.25
N THR A 163 -6.62 -19.94 4.54
CA THR A 163 -5.75 -18.84 4.99
C THR A 163 -4.35 -19.37 5.26
N ILE A 164 -3.33 -18.70 4.73
CA ILE A 164 -1.91 -19.02 4.89
C ILE A 164 -1.25 -17.79 5.49
N THR A 165 -0.60 -17.90 6.66
CA THR A 165 -0.16 -16.71 7.41
C THR A 165 1.13 -16.93 8.19
N GLY A 166 1.94 -15.87 8.29
CA GLY A 166 3.10 -15.83 9.20
C GLY A 166 4.27 -16.71 8.75
N SER A 167 4.45 -16.93 7.46
CA SER A 167 5.58 -17.69 6.92
C SER A 167 6.87 -16.87 6.95
N ALA A 168 7.97 -17.48 7.40
CA ALA A 168 9.26 -16.80 7.52
C ALA A 168 9.88 -16.45 6.16
N ASP A 169 9.69 -17.31 5.14
CA ASP A 169 10.11 -17.04 3.76
C ASP A 169 8.87 -16.76 2.89
N ASP A 170 8.55 -17.66 1.96
CA ASP A 170 7.49 -17.50 0.98
C ASP A 170 6.17 -18.14 1.47
N GLY A 171 5.04 -17.43 1.33
CA GLY A 171 3.74 -17.94 1.78
C GLY A 171 3.28 -19.19 1.01
N VAL A 172 3.27 -19.09 -0.32
CA VAL A 172 2.96 -20.19 -1.25
C VAL A 172 4.08 -20.37 -2.24
N VAL A 173 4.51 -21.61 -2.44
CA VAL A 173 5.48 -22.01 -3.45
C VAL A 173 4.86 -23.03 -4.39
N VAL A 174 4.91 -22.76 -5.70
CA VAL A 174 4.51 -23.72 -6.74
C VAL A 174 5.69 -23.90 -7.70
N ARG A 175 6.12 -25.14 -7.90
CA ARG A 175 7.30 -25.43 -8.73
C ARG A 175 7.30 -26.78 -9.43
N LEU A 176 8.32 -27.01 -10.25
CA LEU A 176 8.55 -28.27 -10.95
C LEU A 176 7.34 -28.72 -11.78
N GLY A 177 6.73 -27.81 -12.54
CA GLY A 177 5.58 -28.17 -13.38
C GLY A 177 4.22 -28.25 -12.67
N ALA A 178 4.16 -28.02 -11.35
CA ALA A 178 2.92 -28.08 -10.58
C ALA A 178 1.84 -27.11 -11.07
N ASP A 179 0.57 -27.54 -11.04
CA ASP A 179 -0.59 -26.85 -11.62
C ASP A 179 -1.82 -26.73 -10.68
N PRO A 180 -1.67 -26.32 -9.41
CA PRO A 180 -2.80 -26.21 -8.49
C PRO A 180 -3.75 -25.04 -8.86
N GLU A 181 -5.03 -25.21 -8.53
CA GLU A 181 -6.03 -24.14 -8.53
C GLU A 181 -6.24 -23.63 -7.09
N LEU A 182 -5.96 -22.35 -6.86
CA LEU A 182 -6.21 -21.67 -5.59
C LEU A 182 -7.42 -20.75 -5.77
N ARG A 183 -8.44 -20.89 -4.92
CA ARG A 183 -9.67 -20.09 -5.01
C ARG A 183 -10.11 -19.55 -3.66
N ASP A 184 -10.42 -18.25 -3.61
CA ASP A 184 -10.88 -17.56 -2.39
C ASP A 184 -9.90 -17.75 -1.22
N CYS A 185 -8.61 -17.95 -1.53
CA CYS A 185 -7.55 -18.13 -0.55
C CYS A 185 -6.98 -16.79 -0.12
N VAL A 186 -6.43 -16.76 1.10
CA VAL A 186 -5.74 -15.58 1.60
C VAL A 186 -4.33 -15.93 2.06
N VAL A 187 -3.33 -15.20 1.57
CA VAL A 187 -1.94 -15.31 1.97
C VAL A 187 -1.53 -14.03 2.68
N ARG A 188 -1.08 -14.10 3.95
CA ARG A 188 -0.72 -12.92 4.75
C ARG A 188 0.65 -13.05 5.41
N ASP A 189 1.29 -11.91 5.65
CA ASP A 189 2.46 -11.78 6.53
C ASP A 189 3.59 -12.77 6.18
N SER A 190 4.05 -12.71 4.92
CA SER A 190 5.15 -13.55 4.41
C SER A 190 6.46 -12.76 4.44
N GLY A 191 7.53 -13.31 5.02
CA GLY A 191 8.81 -12.59 5.16
C GLY A 191 9.51 -12.28 3.84
N ALA A 192 9.32 -13.12 2.82
CA ALA A 192 9.78 -12.89 1.45
C ALA A 192 8.58 -12.63 0.52
N ARG A 193 8.24 -13.55 -0.39
CA ARG A 193 7.12 -13.36 -1.35
C ARG A 193 5.83 -13.93 -0.80
N GLY A 194 4.69 -13.36 -1.19
CA GLY A 194 3.40 -13.97 -0.87
C GLY A 194 3.20 -15.29 -1.62
N VAL A 195 3.32 -15.25 -2.95
CA VAL A 195 3.23 -16.41 -3.84
C VAL A 195 4.44 -16.41 -4.77
N TYR A 196 5.17 -17.52 -4.81
CA TYR A 196 6.33 -17.68 -5.68
C TYR A 196 6.17 -18.88 -6.64
N LEU A 197 6.15 -18.57 -7.94
CA LEU A 197 5.96 -19.52 -9.03
C LEU A 197 7.26 -19.62 -9.82
N TYR A 198 7.90 -20.79 -9.81
CA TYR A 198 9.16 -20.98 -10.53
C TYR A 198 9.36 -22.42 -11.02
N GLN A 199 10.33 -22.66 -11.89
CA GLN A 199 10.58 -23.98 -12.49
C GLN A 199 9.35 -24.54 -13.22
N SER A 200 8.87 -23.80 -14.23
CA SER A 200 7.75 -24.21 -15.11
C SER A 200 6.41 -24.45 -14.43
N ALA A 201 6.12 -23.79 -13.30
CA ALA A 201 4.83 -23.87 -12.61
C ALA A 201 3.67 -23.39 -13.50
N ARG A 202 2.47 -23.94 -13.30
CA ARG A 202 1.25 -23.66 -14.10
C ARG A 202 -0.03 -23.44 -13.27
N PRO A 203 -0.01 -22.67 -12.17
CA PRO A 203 -1.19 -22.57 -11.32
C PRO A 203 -2.26 -21.61 -11.88
N THR A 204 -3.47 -21.76 -11.36
CA THR A 204 -4.57 -20.81 -11.52
C THR A 204 -4.97 -20.24 -10.17
N LEU A 205 -4.97 -18.91 -10.01
CA LEU A 205 -5.40 -18.22 -8.81
C LEU A 205 -6.67 -17.43 -9.13
N VAL A 206 -7.73 -17.65 -8.35
CA VAL A 206 -9.04 -17.02 -8.55
C VAL A 206 -9.53 -16.39 -7.26
N SER A 207 -9.81 -15.08 -7.28
CA SER A 207 -10.34 -14.35 -6.12
C SER A 207 -9.44 -14.47 -4.87
N CYS A 208 -8.13 -14.64 -5.04
CA CYS A 208 -7.17 -14.75 -3.93
C CYS A 208 -6.71 -13.38 -3.43
N GLU A 209 -6.49 -13.25 -2.12
CA GLU A 209 -5.90 -12.06 -1.50
C GLU A 209 -4.48 -12.37 -1.02
N VAL A 210 -3.51 -11.50 -1.35
CA VAL A 210 -2.13 -11.58 -0.87
C VAL A 210 -1.79 -10.28 -0.15
N THR A 211 -1.45 -10.32 1.14
CA THR A 211 -1.19 -9.11 1.93
C THR A 211 0.08 -9.19 2.78
N GLY A 212 0.79 -8.08 2.98
CA GLY A 212 1.85 -8.01 3.98
C GLY A 212 3.09 -8.85 3.64
N SER A 213 3.48 -8.91 2.37
CA SER A 213 4.69 -9.62 1.94
C SER A 213 5.93 -8.71 2.04
N GLY A 214 7.04 -9.21 2.58
CA GLY A 214 8.29 -8.44 2.71
C GLY A 214 8.96 -8.10 1.36
N GLY A 215 8.68 -8.89 0.31
CA GLY A 215 9.11 -8.68 -1.07
C GLY A 215 7.93 -8.56 -2.02
N THR A 216 8.00 -9.21 -3.19
CA THR A 216 6.93 -9.23 -4.21
C THR A 216 5.70 -9.98 -3.71
N GLY A 217 4.49 -9.51 -4.02
CA GLY A 217 3.26 -10.21 -3.68
C GLY A 217 3.12 -11.55 -4.40
N ILE A 218 3.01 -11.53 -5.74
CA ILE A 218 2.98 -12.71 -6.61
C ILE A 218 4.14 -12.61 -7.59
N ALA A 219 5.14 -13.49 -7.46
CA ALA A 219 6.31 -13.53 -8.32
C ALA A 219 6.25 -14.75 -9.26
N VAL A 220 6.34 -14.51 -10.56
CA VAL A 220 6.34 -15.53 -11.63
C VAL A 220 7.70 -15.51 -12.31
N ALA A 221 8.40 -16.64 -12.26
CA ALA A 221 9.78 -16.74 -12.74
C ALA A 221 10.06 -18.09 -13.44
N SER A 222 11.25 -18.20 -14.05
CA SER A 222 11.84 -19.47 -14.50
C SER A 222 10.94 -20.30 -15.41
N GLY A 223 10.41 -19.69 -16.47
CA GLY A 223 9.59 -20.36 -17.48
C GLY A 223 8.18 -20.75 -17.00
N SER A 224 7.72 -20.19 -15.88
CA SER A 224 6.39 -20.50 -15.35
C SER A 224 5.29 -19.78 -16.12
N THR A 225 4.10 -20.37 -16.11
CA THR A 225 2.88 -19.81 -16.68
C THR A 225 1.83 -19.63 -15.59
N ALA A 226 1.21 -18.45 -15.46
CA ALA A 226 0.21 -18.24 -14.42
C ALA A 226 -1.09 -17.66 -14.97
N VAL A 227 -2.23 -18.11 -14.44
CA VAL A 227 -3.53 -17.48 -14.67
C VAL A 227 -4.01 -16.87 -13.37
N LEU A 228 -4.10 -15.54 -13.34
CA LEU A 228 -4.55 -14.77 -12.18
C LEU A 228 -5.88 -14.12 -12.53
N GLN A 229 -6.93 -14.39 -11.74
CA GLN A 229 -8.26 -13.86 -11.97
C GLN A 229 -8.83 -13.23 -10.70
N ARG A 230 -9.16 -11.94 -10.75
CA ARG A 230 -9.79 -11.21 -9.63
C ARG A 230 -8.97 -11.29 -8.33
N CYS A 231 -7.65 -11.44 -8.42
CA CYS A 231 -6.77 -11.47 -7.26
C CYS A 231 -6.54 -10.05 -6.72
N ALA A 232 -6.37 -9.90 -5.41
CA ALA A 232 -6.01 -8.64 -4.77
C ALA A 232 -4.65 -8.79 -4.08
N VAL A 233 -3.69 -7.94 -4.39
CA VAL A 233 -2.36 -7.94 -3.77
C VAL A 233 -2.17 -6.61 -3.05
N ARG A 234 -1.86 -6.64 -1.75
CA ARG A 234 -1.85 -5.42 -0.92
C ARG A 234 -0.68 -5.32 0.05
N GLY A 235 -0.03 -4.16 0.14
CA GLY A 235 0.97 -3.91 1.19
C GLY A 235 2.19 -4.83 1.06
N THR A 236 2.89 -4.73 -0.06
CA THR A 236 4.09 -5.53 -0.36
C THR A 236 5.34 -4.65 -0.33
N GLY A 237 6.48 -5.20 0.12
CA GLY A 237 7.77 -4.49 0.10
C GLY A 237 8.36 -4.31 -1.30
N GLY A 238 7.86 -5.06 -2.29
CA GLY A 238 8.20 -4.95 -3.70
C GLY A 238 6.97 -4.82 -4.59
N VAL A 239 7.12 -5.20 -5.86
CA VAL A 239 6.05 -5.21 -6.87
C VAL A 239 4.88 -6.09 -6.42
N GLY A 240 3.65 -5.72 -6.79
CA GLY A 240 2.48 -6.52 -6.46
C GLY A 240 2.48 -7.85 -7.20
N ILE A 241 2.46 -7.81 -8.52
CA ILE A 241 2.50 -8.99 -9.40
C ILE A 241 3.67 -8.81 -10.37
N ASP A 242 4.65 -9.70 -10.35
CA ASP A 242 5.84 -9.63 -11.18
C ASP A 242 5.94 -10.86 -12.10
N PHE A 243 6.07 -10.63 -13.40
CA PHE A 243 6.38 -11.65 -14.40
C PHE A 243 7.78 -11.40 -14.95
N ALA A 244 8.73 -12.27 -14.60
CA ALA A 244 10.11 -12.19 -15.08
C ALA A 244 10.25 -12.68 -16.53
N ALA A 245 11.41 -12.39 -17.15
CA ALA A 245 11.74 -12.81 -18.51
C ALA A 245 11.47 -14.31 -18.78
N GLY A 246 10.92 -14.60 -19.96
CA GLY A 246 10.62 -15.97 -20.41
C GLY A 246 9.44 -16.64 -19.70
N THR A 247 8.64 -15.89 -18.96
CA THR A 247 7.37 -16.37 -18.37
C THR A 247 6.20 -16.11 -19.31
N ALA A 248 5.04 -16.71 -19.00
CA ALA A 248 3.82 -16.49 -19.74
C ALA A 248 2.61 -16.39 -18.80
N GLY A 249 1.47 -15.91 -19.28
CA GLY A 249 0.26 -15.97 -18.47
C GLY A 249 -0.85 -15.01 -18.85
N ARG A 250 -1.83 -14.95 -17.96
CA ARG A 250 -2.97 -14.04 -18.05
C ARG A 250 -3.26 -13.44 -16.69
N VAL A 251 -3.39 -12.12 -16.64
CA VAL A 251 -3.81 -11.37 -15.46
C VAL A 251 -5.16 -10.74 -15.80
N GLU A 252 -6.22 -11.13 -15.12
CA GLU A 252 -7.59 -10.69 -15.42
C GLU A 252 -8.29 -10.12 -14.19
N GLY A 253 -8.58 -8.82 -14.21
CA GLY A 253 -9.31 -8.18 -13.12
C GLY A 253 -8.62 -8.19 -11.76
N CYS A 254 -7.30 -8.38 -11.76
CA CYS A 254 -6.50 -8.32 -10.53
C CYS A 254 -6.28 -6.86 -10.09
N ARG A 255 -6.13 -6.67 -8.79
CA ARG A 255 -5.91 -5.36 -8.15
C ARG A 255 -4.63 -5.42 -7.33
N THR A 256 -3.84 -4.36 -7.37
CA THR A 256 -2.63 -4.17 -6.58
C THR A 256 -2.75 -2.86 -5.82
N GLU A 257 -2.54 -2.86 -4.51
CA GLU A 257 -2.67 -1.66 -3.65
C GLU A 257 -1.51 -1.58 -2.67
N ARG A 258 -0.94 -0.40 -2.42
CA ARG A 258 0.21 -0.26 -1.48
C ARG A 258 1.37 -1.22 -1.83
N THR A 259 1.65 -1.41 -3.11
CA THR A 259 2.78 -2.20 -3.64
C THR A 259 3.79 -1.25 -4.31
N ALA A 260 5.01 -1.69 -4.61
CA ALA A 260 5.90 -0.90 -5.46
C ALA A 260 5.32 -0.76 -6.88
N GLU A 261 5.62 0.35 -7.55
CA GLU A 261 5.17 0.59 -8.92
C GLU A 261 6.20 0.11 -9.97
N PRO A 262 5.76 -0.52 -11.07
CA PRO A 262 4.36 -0.79 -11.44
C PRO A 262 3.74 -1.89 -10.56
N GLY A 263 2.47 -1.74 -10.18
CA GLY A 263 1.75 -2.75 -9.39
C GLY A 263 1.73 -4.14 -10.06
N VAL A 264 1.58 -4.18 -11.39
CA VAL A 264 1.82 -5.37 -12.23
C VAL A 264 3.01 -5.10 -13.14
N HIS A 265 4.15 -5.72 -12.86
CA HIS A 265 5.32 -5.70 -13.71
C HIS A 265 5.31 -6.90 -14.66
N VAL A 266 5.51 -6.63 -15.95
CA VAL A 266 5.71 -7.67 -16.98
C VAL A 266 7.01 -7.36 -17.70
N ASP A 267 7.98 -8.26 -17.57
CA ASP A 267 9.24 -8.18 -18.31
C ASP A 267 8.99 -8.22 -19.83
N PRO A 268 9.73 -7.44 -20.65
CA PRO A 268 9.55 -7.43 -22.10
C PRO A 268 9.69 -8.79 -22.79
N ASP A 269 10.44 -9.73 -22.20
CA ASP A 269 10.62 -11.09 -22.71
C ASP A 269 9.56 -12.08 -22.16
N ALA A 270 8.52 -11.59 -21.51
CA ALA A 270 7.39 -12.39 -21.02
C ALA A 270 6.16 -12.28 -21.94
N ASP A 271 5.46 -13.41 -22.15
CA ASP A 271 4.23 -13.49 -22.95
C ASP A 271 2.98 -13.46 -22.05
N VAL A 272 2.64 -12.27 -21.57
CA VAL A 272 1.57 -12.07 -20.59
C VAL A 272 0.48 -11.16 -21.14
N THR A 273 -0.76 -11.63 -21.10
CA THR A 273 -1.93 -10.79 -21.40
C THR A 273 -2.52 -10.22 -20.11
N VAL A 274 -2.51 -8.90 -19.97
CA VAL A 274 -3.20 -8.20 -18.88
C VAL A 274 -4.55 -7.71 -19.40
N VAL A 275 -5.63 -8.17 -18.79
CA VAL A 275 -7.02 -7.80 -19.09
C VAL A 275 -7.60 -7.15 -17.85
N GLU A 276 -7.81 -5.84 -17.89
CA GLU A 276 -8.51 -5.18 -16.80
C GLU A 276 -9.96 -5.66 -16.74
N ALA A 277 -10.49 -5.85 -15.53
CA ALA A 277 -11.88 -6.23 -15.38
C ALA A 277 -12.75 -5.12 -16.00
N ALA A 278 -13.64 -5.51 -16.92
CA ALA A 278 -14.71 -4.62 -17.37
C ALA A 278 -15.43 -4.09 -16.12
N THR A 279 -15.34 -2.79 -15.88
CA THR A 279 -16.23 -2.09 -14.96
C THR A 279 -17.65 -2.41 -15.40
N ALA A 280 -18.44 -2.99 -14.49
CA ALA A 280 -19.82 -3.36 -14.79
C ALA A 280 -20.54 -2.11 -15.32
N ALA A 281 -20.90 -2.20 -16.59
CA ALA A 281 -21.39 -1.10 -17.38
C ALA A 281 -22.65 -0.47 -16.78
N ALA A 282 -22.66 0.86 -16.85
CA ALA A 282 -23.82 1.69 -17.05
C ALA A 282 -25.02 0.93 -17.66
N ALA A 283 -26.06 0.73 -16.85
CA ALA A 283 -27.42 0.73 -17.36
C ALA A 283 -27.82 2.20 -17.51
N GLY A 284 -27.67 2.74 -18.71
CA GLY A 284 -28.16 4.07 -19.04
C GLY A 284 -29.69 4.11 -19.04
N VAL A 285 -30.28 5.20 -18.54
CA VAL A 285 -31.16 6.13 -19.28
C VAL A 285 -31.22 7.46 -18.52
N GLY A 286 -30.98 8.58 -19.20
CA GLY A 286 -31.39 9.91 -18.73
C GLY A 286 -30.28 10.96 -18.74
N SER A 287 -30.30 11.80 -19.77
CA SER A 287 -29.56 13.06 -19.86
C SER A 287 -29.77 13.95 -18.63
N ASP A 288 -28.69 14.33 -17.94
CA ASP A 288 -28.22 15.71 -17.84
C ASP A 288 -27.04 15.85 -16.84
N GLY A 289 -25.96 16.48 -17.33
CA GLY A 289 -25.13 17.44 -16.59
C GLY A 289 -24.39 17.02 -15.30
N SER A 290 -23.07 16.80 -15.46
CA SER A 290 -21.97 17.07 -14.50
C SER A 290 -21.96 16.42 -13.12
N ALA A 291 -21.12 15.39 -12.98
CA ALA A 291 -20.03 15.28 -12.00
C ALA A 291 -19.61 13.79 -11.93
N GLY A 292 -18.62 13.41 -12.73
CA GLY A 292 -18.04 12.07 -12.71
C GLY A 292 -16.54 12.23 -12.77
N GLY A 293 -15.85 11.79 -11.72
CA GLY A 293 -14.41 11.90 -11.59
C GLY A 293 -13.63 11.14 -12.67
N ASP A 294 -12.39 11.58 -12.89
CA ASP A 294 -11.42 11.05 -13.85
C ASP A 294 -10.36 10.23 -13.09
N PRO A 295 -10.51 8.90 -13.00
CA PRO A 295 -9.67 8.05 -12.16
C PRO A 295 -8.22 7.97 -12.66
N GLU A 296 -7.98 8.00 -13.97
CA GLU A 296 -6.61 8.07 -14.54
C GLU A 296 -5.94 9.37 -14.10
N ARG A 297 -6.68 10.49 -14.15
CA ARG A 297 -6.15 11.78 -13.71
C ARG A 297 -5.88 11.83 -12.20
N VAL A 298 -6.67 11.16 -11.38
CA VAL A 298 -6.39 11.03 -9.93
C VAL A 298 -5.07 10.31 -9.70
N GLU A 299 -4.85 9.20 -10.40
CA GLU A 299 -3.63 8.40 -10.28
C GLU A 299 -2.38 9.16 -10.74
N GLU A 300 -2.47 9.87 -11.87
CA GLU A 300 -1.40 10.77 -12.35
C GLU A 300 -1.04 11.85 -11.31
N LEU A 301 -2.04 12.47 -10.69
CA LEU A 301 -1.86 13.54 -9.71
C LEU A 301 -1.28 13.01 -8.39
N LEU A 302 -1.66 11.81 -7.98
CA LEU A 302 -1.05 11.12 -6.84
C LEU A 302 0.40 10.75 -7.13
N ALA A 303 0.72 10.29 -8.34
CA ALA A 303 2.09 10.05 -8.76
C ALA A 303 2.92 11.35 -8.80
N GLU A 304 2.33 12.47 -9.25
CA GLU A 304 2.96 13.79 -9.21
C GLU A 304 3.27 14.22 -7.77
N LEU A 305 2.33 14.01 -6.85
CA LEU A 305 2.53 14.25 -5.42
C LEU A 305 3.64 13.37 -4.83
N ASP A 306 3.70 12.09 -5.22
CA ASP A 306 4.70 11.13 -4.72
C ASP A 306 6.10 11.41 -5.23
N ALA A 307 6.20 11.90 -6.46
CA ALA A 307 7.46 12.35 -7.03
C ALA A 307 8.04 13.57 -6.31
N MET A 308 7.25 14.35 -5.56
CA MET A 308 7.75 15.46 -4.74
C MET A 308 8.72 14.94 -3.67
N VAL A 309 9.85 15.61 -3.51
CA VAL A 309 10.87 15.24 -2.52
C VAL A 309 10.33 15.48 -1.11
N GLY A 310 10.49 14.49 -0.24
CA GLY A 310 10.09 14.56 1.17
C GLY A 310 8.58 14.66 1.36
N LEU A 311 8.16 15.39 2.38
CA LEU A 311 6.75 15.71 2.69
C LEU A 311 5.88 14.51 3.10
N GLU A 312 6.45 13.48 3.74
CA GLU A 312 5.70 12.26 4.10
C GLU A 312 4.44 12.53 4.91
N GLY A 313 4.49 13.44 5.90
CA GLY A 313 3.31 13.85 6.66
C GLY A 313 2.23 14.50 5.79
N VAL A 314 2.62 15.38 4.86
CA VAL A 314 1.70 16.04 3.91
C VAL A 314 1.09 15.01 2.95
N LYS A 315 1.90 14.08 2.43
CA LYS A 315 1.46 13.02 1.51
C LYS A 315 0.45 12.09 2.19
N ALA A 316 0.71 11.68 3.43
CA ALA A 316 -0.22 10.88 4.22
C ALA A 316 -1.54 11.62 4.47
N GLU A 317 -1.47 12.90 4.82
CA GLU A 317 -2.64 13.72 5.14
C GLU A 317 -3.52 13.98 3.91
N VAL A 318 -2.91 14.26 2.75
CA VAL A 318 -3.63 14.39 1.47
C VAL A 318 -4.30 13.07 1.07
N ARG A 319 -3.63 11.92 1.24
CA ARG A 319 -4.23 10.61 0.96
C ARG A 319 -5.42 10.30 1.87
N SER A 320 -5.28 10.55 3.17
CA SER A 320 -6.38 10.40 4.14
C SER A 320 -7.62 11.22 3.74
N MET A 321 -7.41 12.44 3.23
CA MET A 321 -8.50 13.26 2.70
C MET A 321 -9.15 12.67 1.44
N ILE A 322 -8.36 12.08 0.54
CA ILE A 322 -8.87 11.42 -0.67
C ILE A 322 -9.69 10.18 -0.30
N ASP A 323 -9.18 9.35 0.61
CA ASP A 323 -9.88 8.15 1.10
C ASP A 323 -11.23 8.52 1.72
N GLU A 324 -11.28 9.60 2.52
CA GLU A 324 -12.52 10.12 3.10
C GLU A 324 -13.50 10.60 2.02
N ILE A 325 -13.02 11.30 0.99
CA ILE A 325 -13.85 11.77 -0.13
C ILE A 325 -14.45 10.57 -0.89
N GLN A 326 -13.64 9.55 -1.19
CA GLN A 326 -14.09 8.35 -1.90
C GLN A 326 -15.11 7.54 -1.08
N VAL A 327 -14.86 7.33 0.22
CA VAL A 327 -15.79 6.64 1.12
C VAL A 327 -17.11 7.41 1.22
N ASN A 328 -17.06 8.74 1.34
CA ASN A 328 -18.27 9.58 1.36
C ASN A 328 -19.03 9.50 0.03
N GLU A 329 -18.34 9.40 -1.10
CA GLU A 329 -18.98 9.21 -2.40
C GLU A 329 -19.66 7.85 -2.51
N TRP A 330 -19.02 6.76 -2.06
CA TRP A 330 -19.66 5.44 -2.01
C TRP A 330 -20.90 5.44 -1.10
N ARG A 331 -20.82 6.10 0.05
CA ARG A 331 -21.97 6.26 0.95
C ARG A 331 -23.11 7.03 0.27
N ARG A 332 -22.80 8.14 -0.40
CA ARG A 332 -23.79 8.94 -1.15
C ARG A 332 -24.44 8.12 -2.27
N SER A 333 -23.65 7.37 -3.03
CA SER A 333 -24.14 6.49 -4.11
C SER A 333 -25.02 5.35 -3.60
N ALA A 334 -24.80 4.89 -2.36
CA ALA A 334 -25.62 3.89 -1.68
C ALA A 334 -26.87 4.50 -1.00
N GLY A 335 -27.13 5.80 -1.15
CA GLY A 335 -28.25 6.50 -0.52
C GLY A 335 -28.08 6.68 1.00
N LEU A 336 -26.87 6.50 1.52
CA LEU A 336 -26.56 6.66 2.94
C LEU A 336 -26.26 8.13 3.26
N ALA A 337 -26.62 8.55 4.47
CA ALA A 337 -26.27 9.87 4.96
C ALA A 337 -24.75 10.00 5.07
N VAL A 338 -24.24 11.07 4.46
CA VAL A 338 -22.87 11.58 4.63
C VAL A 338 -22.93 12.90 5.38
N GLY A 339 -21.99 13.09 6.30
CA GLY A 339 -21.77 14.41 6.89
C GLY A 339 -21.30 15.39 5.81
N GLY A 340 -21.51 16.69 6.03
CA GLY A 340 -20.94 17.71 5.17
C GLY A 340 -19.41 17.66 5.26
N ALA A 341 -18.74 17.18 4.21
CA ALA A 341 -17.29 17.20 4.14
C ALA A 341 -16.85 18.63 3.77
N SER A 342 -16.05 19.27 4.62
CA SER A 342 -15.40 20.54 4.30
C SER A 342 -14.11 20.24 3.52
N HIS A 343 -13.96 20.85 2.35
CA HIS A 343 -12.75 20.77 1.53
C HIS A 343 -11.75 21.90 1.85
N HIS A 344 -11.97 22.65 2.93
CA HIS A 344 -11.13 23.77 3.33
C HIS A 344 -9.96 23.32 4.20
N LEU A 345 -8.75 23.79 3.88
CA LEU A 345 -7.50 23.35 4.52
C LEU A 345 -6.63 24.52 4.99
N VAL A 346 -5.83 24.26 6.01
CA VAL A 346 -4.75 25.16 6.45
C VAL A 346 -3.41 24.53 6.13
N PHE A 347 -2.55 25.23 5.40
CA PHE A 347 -1.17 24.82 5.12
C PHE A 347 -0.20 25.65 5.95
N ALA A 348 0.37 25.04 6.99
CA ALA A 348 1.27 25.68 7.94
C ALA A 348 2.71 25.24 7.71
N GLY A 349 3.65 26.17 7.54
CA GLY A 349 5.08 25.84 7.52
C GLY A 349 5.97 26.88 6.88
N ALA A 350 7.28 26.64 6.92
CA ALA A 350 8.32 27.56 6.43
C ALA A 350 8.23 27.83 4.90
N PRO A 351 8.79 28.93 4.37
CA PRO A 351 8.79 29.22 2.94
C PRO A 351 9.58 28.16 2.16
N GLY A 352 9.12 27.86 0.94
CA GLY A 352 9.83 26.94 0.04
C GLY A 352 9.67 25.44 0.37
N THR A 353 8.69 25.07 1.19
CA THR A 353 8.33 23.67 1.52
C THR A 353 7.33 23.04 0.56
N GLY A 354 6.91 23.73 -0.51
CA GLY A 354 6.03 23.15 -1.53
C GLY A 354 4.52 23.38 -1.36
N LYS A 355 4.09 24.18 -0.38
CA LYS A 355 2.66 24.51 -0.11
C LYS A 355 1.83 24.83 -1.37
N THR A 356 2.28 25.77 -2.21
CA THR A 356 1.54 26.18 -3.41
C THR A 356 1.47 25.05 -4.45
N THR A 357 2.52 24.24 -4.57
CA THR A 357 2.54 23.09 -5.49
C THR A 357 1.55 22.03 -5.03
N VAL A 358 1.59 21.65 -3.75
CA VAL A 358 0.64 20.69 -3.16
C VAL A 358 -0.80 21.22 -3.24
N GLY A 359 -1.01 22.52 -3.04
CA GLY A 359 -2.34 23.13 -3.14
C GLY A 359 -2.93 23.02 -4.55
N ARG A 360 -2.09 23.10 -5.59
CA ARG A 360 -2.50 22.92 -6.99
C ARG A 360 -2.90 21.47 -7.26
N ILE A 361 -2.06 20.52 -6.82
CA ILE A 361 -2.33 19.09 -6.96
C ILE A 361 -3.62 18.74 -6.20
N TYR A 362 -3.80 19.24 -4.98
CA TYR A 362 -5.02 19.03 -4.20
C TYR A 362 -6.28 19.56 -4.91
N GLY A 363 -6.24 20.76 -5.49
CA GLY A 363 -7.36 21.28 -6.27
C GLY A 363 -7.70 20.45 -7.50
N GLN A 364 -6.68 19.96 -8.19
CA GLN A 364 -6.85 19.06 -9.33
C GLN A 364 -7.39 17.69 -8.90
N LEU A 365 -6.98 17.19 -7.73
CA LEU A 365 -7.50 15.95 -7.15
C LEU A 365 -8.97 16.08 -6.78
N LEU A 366 -9.39 17.18 -6.15
CA LEU A 366 -10.80 17.43 -5.85
C LEU A 366 -11.65 17.46 -7.13
N ALA A 367 -11.12 18.06 -8.19
CA ALA A 367 -11.78 18.08 -9.50
C ALA A 367 -11.87 16.67 -10.11
N ALA A 368 -10.75 15.95 -10.13
CA ALA A 368 -10.67 14.60 -10.67
C ALA A 368 -11.46 13.58 -9.84
N LEU A 369 -11.75 13.83 -8.56
CA LEU A 369 -12.63 13.01 -7.73
C LEU A 369 -14.12 13.40 -7.86
N GLY A 370 -14.44 14.42 -8.66
CA GLY A 370 -15.80 14.95 -8.78
C GLY A 370 -16.30 15.72 -7.55
N ALA A 371 -15.43 15.98 -6.56
CA ALA A 371 -15.74 16.79 -5.40
C ALA A 371 -15.84 18.29 -5.73
N LEU A 372 -15.17 18.73 -6.81
CA LEU A 372 -15.29 20.07 -7.37
C LEU A 372 -15.50 20.04 -8.89
N PRO A 373 -16.14 21.05 -9.50
CA PRO A 373 -16.35 21.14 -10.95
C PRO A 373 -15.09 21.25 -11.83
N GLY A 374 -13.91 21.55 -11.27
CA GLY A 374 -12.65 21.65 -12.03
C GLY A 374 -12.22 23.05 -12.45
N GLY A 375 -12.41 24.03 -11.59
CA GLY A 375 -11.96 25.42 -11.77
C GLY A 375 -10.47 25.64 -11.47
N PRO A 376 -9.97 26.87 -11.69
CA PRO A 376 -8.55 27.18 -11.50
C PRO A 376 -8.15 27.22 -10.02
N LEU A 377 -6.86 26.99 -9.74
CA LEU A 377 -6.27 27.45 -8.48
C LEU A 377 -5.92 28.94 -8.62
N LYS A 378 -6.57 29.79 -7.83
CA LYS A 378 -6.34 31.22 -7.75
C LYS A 378 -5.55 31.54 -6.49
N GLU A 379 -4.28 31.90 -6.66
CA GLU A 379 -3.42 32.38 -5.58
C GLU A 379 -3.65 33.86 -5.32
N VAL A 380 -3.89 34.21 -4.05
CA VAL A 380 -4.29 35.54 -3.63
C VAL A 380 -3.65 35.92 -2.31
N SER A 381 -3.39 37.20 -2.15
CA SER A 381 -2.80 37.79 -0.94
C SER A 381 -3.67 38.93 -0.42
N ARG A 382 -3.32 39.53 0.74
CA ARG A 382 -4.07 40.66 1.32
C ARG A 382 -4.39 41.77 0.30
N ARG A 383 -3.45 42.11 -0.58
CA ARG A 383 -3.61 43.20 -1.56
C ARG A 383 -4.68 42.91 -2.60
N ASP A 384 -4.97 41.64 -2.83
CA ASP A 384 -5.91 41.17 -3.85
C ASP A 384 -7.34 41.13 -3.31
N LEU A 385 -7.50 41.05 -1.98
CA LEU A 385 -8.80 40.95 -1.31
C LEU A 385 -9.24 42.27 -0.68
N VAL A 386 -8.33 43.01 -0.04
CA VAL A 386 -8.67 44.21 0.71
C VAL A 386 -8.76 45.43 -0.22
N GLY A 387 -9.86 46.17 -0.11
CA GLY A 387 -10.12 47.41 -0.85
C GLY A 387 -9.41 48.63 -0.23
N GLN A 388 -9.32 49.72 -0.99
CA GLN A 388 -8.78 51.00 -0.50
C GLN A 388 -9.86 51.93 0.07
N TYR A 389 -11.15 51.61 -0.16
CA TYR A 389 -12.31 52.42 0.19
C TYR A 389 -13.38 51.57 0.88
N ILE A 390 -14.22 52.19 1.72
CA ILE A 390 -15.30 51.52 2.46
C ILE A 390 -16.28 50.83 1.50
N GLY A 391 -16.64 49.58 1.78
CA GLY A 391 -17.58 48.78 0.98
C GLY A 391 -16.98 48.12 -0.26
N HIS A 392 -15.75 48.47 -0.67
CA HIS A 392 -15.09 47.83 -1.81
C HIS A 392 -14.47 46.47 -1.46
N THR A 393 -14.20 46.19 -0.18
CA THR A 393 -13.51 44.95 0.22
C THR A 393 -14.38 43.71 0.04
N ALA A 394 -15.67 43.79 0.40
CA ALA A 394 -16.61 42.70 0.16
C ALA A 394 -16.76 42.38 -1.33
N GLU A 395 -16.93 43.40 -2.18
CA GLU A 395 -17.04 43.24 -3.64
C GLU A 395 -15.78 42.64 -4.26
N LYS A 396 -14.61 43.14 -3.83
CA LYS A 396 -13.31 42.67 -4.34
C LYS A 396 -13.02 41.22 -3.93
N THR A 397 -13.31 40.87 -2.68
CA THR A 397 -13.22 39.49 -2.19
C THR A 397 -14.18 38.57 -2.96
N ALA A 398 -15.43 39.00 -3.19
CA ALA A 398 -16.40 38.22 -3.95
C ALA A 398 -15.93 37.97 -5.39
N ALA A 399 -15.44 39.00 -6.08
CA ALA A 399 -14.94 38.89 -7.46
C ALA A 399 -13.80 37.88 -7.58
N VAL A 400 -12.88 37.85 -6.61
CA VAL A 400 -11.79 36.86 -6.56
C VAL A 400 -12.33 35.43 -6.42
N PHE A 401 -13.36 35.23 -5.59
CA PHE A 401 -13.99 33.93 -5.42
C PHE A 401 -14.83 33.51 -6.63
N ASP A 402 -15.39 34.48 -7.38
CA ASP A 402 -16.05 34.24 -8.66
C ASP A 402 -15.05 33.78 -9.73
N GLU A 403 -13.87 34.40 -9.79
CA GLU A 403 -12.79 33.98 -10.69
C GLU A 403 -12.27 32.56 -10.39
N ALA A 404 -12.41 32.11 -9.14
CA ALA A 404 -12.00 30.78 -8.69
C ALA A 404 -13.14 29.75 -8.70
N ALA A 405 -14.33 30.10 -9.21
CA ALA A 405 -15.51 29.25 -9.18
C ALA A 405 -15.22 27.83 -9.71
N GLY A 406 -15.67 26.81 -8.97
CA GLY A 406 -15.43 25.41 -9.30
C GLY A 406 -14.04 24.89 -8.91
N GLY A 407 -13.15 25.75 -8.40
CA GLY A 407 -11.74 25.45 -8.14
C GLY A 407 -11.30 25.77 -6.71
N VAL A 408 -10.09 26.31 -6.57
CA VAL A 408 -9.46 26.53 -5.26
C VAL A 408 -9.00 27.98 -5.11
N VAL A 409 -9.38 28.62 -4.00
CA VAL A 409 -8.78 29.89 -3.56
C VAL A 409 -7.63 29.59 -2.60
N PHE A 410 -6.40 29.95 -3.00
CA PHE A 410 -5.21 29.79 -2.17
C PHE A 410 -4.83 31.15 -1.55
N LEU A 411 -5.09 31.32 -0.26
CA LEU A 411 -4.78 32.53 0.51
C LEU A 411 -3.33 32.45 1.02
N ASP A 412 -2.40 33.10 0.32
CA ASP A 412 -1.00 33.18 0.75
C ASP A 412 -0.83 34.23 1.86
N GLU A 413 -0.06 33.85 2.89
CA GLU A 413 0.12 34.60 4.13
C GLU A 413 -1.21 35.13 4.73
N ALA A 414 -2.20 34.23 4.87
CA ALA A 414 -3.58 34.58 5.24
C ALA A 414 -3.69 35.39 6.55
N TYR A 415 -2.79 35.15 7.52
CA TYR A 415 -2.70 35.89 8.78
C TYR A 415 -2.50 37.40 8.60
N THR A 416 -2.01 37.84 7.42
CA THR A 416 -1.86 39.27 7.13
C THR A 416 -3.20 39.99 7.01
N LEU A 417 -4.32 39.29 6.80
CA LEU A 417 -5.66 39.87 6.72
C LEU A 417 -6.12 40.54 8.03
N THR A 418 -5.67 40.05 9.18
CA THR A 418 -6.03 40.60 10.50
C THR A 418 -4.89 41.29 11.22
N ARG A 419 -3.67 41.27 10.67
CA ARG A 419 -2.56 42.07 11.21
C ARG A 419 -2.84 43.56 11.04
N GLN A 420 -2.63 44.31 12.13
CA GLN A 420 -2.64 45.77 12.11
C GLN A 420 -1.50 46.29 11.24
N ALA A 421 -1.79 46.58 9.97
CA ALA A 421 -1.00 47.57 9.25
C ALA A 421 -1.26 48.91 9.96
N GLY A 422 -0.25 49.43 10.65
CA GLY A 422 -0.40 50.49 11.65
C GLY A 422 -1.37 51.62 11.27
N GLY A 423 -2.29 51.93 12.20
CA GLY A 423 -3.19 53.08 12.15
C GLY A 423 -4.54 52.83 11.48
N GLY A 424 -5.57 52.52 12.27
CA GLY A 424 -6.99 52.72 11.94
C GLY A 424 -7.63 51.83 10.86
N GLY A 425 -6.90 50.93 10.21
CA GLY A 425 -7.39 50.14 9.06
C GLY A 425 -7.82 48.70 9.34
N ASN A 426 -8.12 48.34 10.59
CA ASN A 426 -8.46 46.95 10.95
C ASN A 426 -9.81 46.49 10.39
N ASP A 427 -10.72 47.43 10.14
CA ASP A 427 -12.09 47.13 9.72
C ASP A 427 -12.15 46.51 8.32
N PHE A 428 -11.30 46.94 7.39
CA PHE A 428 -11.31 46.40 6.02
C PHE A 428 -10.73 44.99 5.93
N GLY A 429 -9.72 44.70 6.76
CA GLY A 429 -9.14 43.34 6.82
C GLY A 429 -10.15 42.34 7.40
N GLN A 430 -10.86 42.76 8.46
CA GLN A 430 -11.93 41.97 9.06
C GLN A 430 -13.11 41.78 8.11
N GLU A 431 -13.50 42.82 7.36
CA GLU A 431 -14.54 42.73 6.33
C GLU A 431 -14.22 41.66 5.26
N ALA A 432 -12.95 41.53 4.86
CA ALA A 432 -12.52 40.46 3.96
C ALA A 432 -12.68 39.07 4.60
N VAL A 433 -12.29 38.93 5.87
CA VAL A 433 -12.44 37.65 6.62
C VAL A 433 -13.91 37.26 6.74
N ASP A 434 -14.77 38.19 7.11
CA ASP A 434 -16.21 37.94 7.25
C ASP A 434 -16.83 37.52 5.91
N MET A 435 -16.40 38.15 4.81
CA MET A 435 -16.82 37.76 3.47
C MET A 435 -16.30 36.37 3.07
N ILE A 436 -15.05 36.03 3.40
CA ILE A 436 -14.50 34.69 3.17
C ILE A 436 -15.31 33.63 3.94
N VAL A 437 -15.59 33.86 5.22
CA VAL A 437 -16.40 32.94 6.06
C VAL A 437 -17.78 32.70 5.44
N LYS A 438 -18.40 33.77 4.93
CA LYS A 438 -19.69 33.69 4.23
C LYS A 438 -19.57 32.85 2.95
N LEU A 439 -18.59 33.13 2.10
CA LEU A 439 -18.41 32.42 0.83
C LEU A 439 -18.04 30.94 1.01
N MET A 440 -17.27 30.61 2.05
CA MET A 440 -16.98 29.23 2.44
C MET A 440 -18.26 28.45 2.78
N GLU A 441 -19.24 29.10 3.40
CA GLU A 441 -20.54 28.47 3.70
C GLU A 441 -21.42 28.36 2.45
N ASP A 442 -21.59 29.48 1.74
CA ASP A 442 -22.49 29.59 0.59
C ASP A 442 -22.04 28.72 -0.60
N ARG A 443 -20.73 28.44 -0.71
CA ARG A 443 -20.12 27.76 -1.88
C ARG A 443 -19.38 26.47 -1.55
N ARG A 444 -19.61 25.89 -0.37
CA ARG A 444 -18.85 24.72 0.14
C ARG A 444 -18.77 23.52 -0.83
N ASP A 445 -19.80 23.31 -1.67
CA ASP A 445 -19.88 22.18 -2.62
C ASP A 445 -19.29 22.52 -4.01
N THR A 446 -18.82 23.76 -4.19
CA THR A 446 -18.35 24.28 -5.50
C THR A 446 -17.01 25.00 -5.42
N LEU A 447 -16.41 25.10 -4.23
CA LEU A 447 -15.15 25.80 -4.02
C LEU A 447 -14.41 25.24 -2.80
N ALA A 448 -13.10 25.05 -2.92
CA ALA A 448 -12.22 24.84 -1.77
C ALA A 448 -11.39 26.09 -1.46
N VAL A 449 -11.01 26.24 -0.20
CA VAL A 449 -10.19 27.37 0.27
C VAL A 449 -9.00 26.79 1.02
N ILE A 450 -7.79 27.21 0.65
CA ILE A 450 -6.55 26.83 1.33
C ILE A 450 -5.97 28.09 1.94
N ALA A 451 -5.85 28.14 3.27
CA ALA A 451 -5.16 29.21 3.96
C ALA A 451 -3.71 28.82 4.28
N ALA A 452 -2.74 29.56 3.76
CA ALA A 452 -1.33 29.23 3.90
C ALA A 452 -0.56 30.29 4.69
N GLY A 453 0.45 29.84 5.45
CA GLY A 453 1.33 30.74 6.18
C GLY A 453 2.32 30.02 7.09
N TYR A 454 3.05 30.80 7.88
CA TYR A 454 3.90 30.30 8.95
C TYR A 454 3.08 29.69 10.08
N THR A 455 3.58 28.61 10.69
CA THR A 455 2.83 27.81 11.65
C THR A 455 2.31 28.62 12.84
N ALA A 456 3.18 29.41 13.49
CA ALA A 456 2.80 30.19 14.68
C ALA A 456 1.77 31.27 14.35
N GLU A 457 1.93 31.93 13.20
CA GLU A 457 1.02 32.96 12.70
C GLU A 457 -0.36 32.41 12.33
N MET A 458 -0.40 31.23 11.71
CA MET A 458 -1.67 30.59 11.35
C MET A 458 -2.46 30.17 12.58
N ILE A 459 -1.80 29.70 13.64
CA ILE A 459 -2.44 29.39 14.93
C ILE A 459 -3.10 30.66 15.48
N GLN A 460 -2.35 31.76 15.60
CA GLN A 460 -2.86 33.04 16.10
C GLN A 460 -4.01 33.59 15.23
N PHE A 461 -3.90 33.41 13.92
CA PHE A 461 -4.92 33.86 12.97
C PHE A 461 -6.25 33.13 13.15
N LEU A 462 -6.24 31.80 13.34
CA LEU A 462 -7.44 31.01 13.56
C LEU A 462 -8.05 31.27 14.95
N GLU A 463 -7.23 31.40 15.99
CA GLU A 463 -7.67 31.74 17.35
C GLU A 463 -8.40 33.09 17.39
N ALA A 464 -7.92 34.07 16.63
CA ALA A 464 -8.53 35.39 16.53
C ALA A 464 -9.85 35.40 15.73
N ASN A 465 -10.14 34.36 14.94
CA ASN A 465 -11.30 34.30 14.05
C ASN A 465 -12.06 32.98 14.21
N PRO A 466 -12.93 32.85 15.23
CA PRO A 466 -13.69 31.63 15.50
C PRO A 466 -14.50 31.13 14.31
N GLY A 467 -15.00 32.04 13.46
CA GLY A 467 -15.71 31.69 12.22
C GLY A 467 -14.84 30.90 11.24
N LEU A 468 -13.57 31.29 11.06
CA LEU A 468 -12.62 30.55 10.24
C LEU A 468 -12.20 29.23 10.89
N ALA A 469 -11.90 29.24 12.20
CA ALA A 469 -11.51 28.04 12.94
C ALA A 469 -12.57 26.93 12.85
N SER A 470 -13.86 27.28 12.84
CA SER A 470 -14.95 26.30 12.68
C SER A 470 -15.03 25.66 11.29
N ARG A 471 -14.51 26.32 10.25
CA ARG A 471 -14.61 25.88 8.84
C ARG A 471 -13.35 25.19 8.35
N PHE A 472 -12.20 25.56 8.90
CA PHE A 472 -10.91 24.90 8.69
C PHE A 472 -10.73 23.77 9.71
N VAL A 473 -11.24 22.60 9.37
CA VAL A 473 -11.21 21.42 10.27
C VAL A 473 -9.83 20.76 10.29
N LYS A 474 -9.05 20.90 9.21
CA LYS A 474 -7.78 20.21 9.03
C LYS A 474 -6.63 21.19 8.78
N THR A 475 -5.52 20.94 9.46
CA THR A 475 -4.25 21.65 9.30
C THR A 475 -3.18 20.67 8.85
N VAL A 476 -2.53 20.99 7.73
CA VAL A 476 -1.42 20.23 7.15
C VAL A 476 -0.12 20.97 7.45
N GLU A 477 0.77 20.31 8.18
CA GLU A 477 2.07 20.88 8.55
C GLU A 477 3.15 20.51 7.53
N PHE A 478 3.87 21.52 7.06
CA PHE A 478 4.95 21.43 6.09
C PHE A 478 6.29 21.67 6.81
N GLU A 479 6.97 20.57 7.12
CA GLU A 479 8.26 20.57 7.80
C GLU A 479 9.40 21.08 6.89
N ASN A 480 10.50 21.49 7.52
CA ASN A 480 11.73 21.83 6.81
C ASN A 480 12.37 20.58 6.21
N TYR A 481 12.89 20.69 4.99
CA TYR A 481 13.60 19.58 4.35
C TYR A 481 14.92 19.26 5.07
N GLY A 482 15.23 17.97 5.17
CA GLY A 482 16.50 17.44 5.64
C GLY A 482 17.65 17.70 4.65
N PRO A 483 18.91 17.51 5.08
CA PRO A 483 20.09 17.67 4.22
C PRO A 483 20.04 16.79 2.96
N GLU A 484 19.59 15.54 3.10
CA GLU A 484 19.46 14.57 2.02
C GLU A 484 18.42 15.05 0.99
N GLU A 485 17.28 15.53 1.48
CA GLU A 485 16.18 16.05 0.66
C GLU A 485 16.57 17.32 -0.08
N LEU A 486 17.25 18.27 0.59
CA LEU A 486 17.76 19.50 -0.04
C LEU A 486 18.82 19.19 -1.10
N THR A 487 19.67 18.18 -0.85
CA THR A 487 20.66 17.69 -1.81
C THR A 487 19.98 17.10 -3.05
N LEU A 488 18.91 16.32 -2.86
CA LEU A 488 18.13 15.78 -3.96
C LEU A 488 17.42 16.90 -4.74
N ILE A 489 16.83 17.88 -4.05
CA ILE A 489 16.15 19.02 -4.66
C ILE A 489 17.11 19.81 -5.55
N ILE A 490 18.29 20.19 -5.03
CA ILE A 490 19.26 20.94 -5.83
C ILE A 490 19.80 20.10 -7.00
N THR A 491 20.02 18.80 -6.80
CA THR A 491 20.48 17.89 -7.86
C THR A 491 19.47 17.83 -8.99
N ARG A 492 18.17 17.71 -8.68
CA ARG A 492 17.09 17.76 -9.69
C ARG A 492 17.03 19.11 -10.42
N MET A 493 17.23 20.22 -9.71
CA MET A 493 17.29 21.55 -10.34
C MET A 493 18.49 21.69 -11.30
N ILE A 494 19.64 21.11 -10.93
CA ILE A 494 20.85 21.10 -11.75
C ILE A 494 20.60 20.27 -13.02
N SER A 495 20.08 19.05 -12.89
CA SER A 495 19.78 18.19 -14.03
C SER A 495 18.72 18.77 -14.97
N ALA A 496 17.68 19.41 -14.41
CA ALA A 496 16.66 20.12 -15.22
C ALA A 496 17.22 21.34 -15.96
N GLY A 497 18.39 21.86 -15.54
CA GLY A 497 19.11 22.93 -16.22
C GLY A 497 20.16 22.44 -17.23
N ASP A 498 20.13 21.17 -17.63
CA ASP A 498 21.10 20.51 -18.52
C ASP A 498 22.54 20.46 -17.96
N TYR A 499 22.70 20.56 -16.63
CA TYR A 499 23.99 20.42 -15.96
C TYR A 499 24.16 19.02 -15.35
N LEU A 500 25.41 18.61 -15.20
CA LEU A 500 25.84 17.36 -14.56
C LEU A 500 26.71 17.68 -13.35
N LEU A 501 26.47 17.00 -12.23
CA LEU A 501 27.37 17.05 -11.08
C LEU A 501 28.46 16.00 -11.25
N ASP A 502 29.68 16.40 -10.95
CA ASP A 502 30.77 15.47 -10.64
C ASP A 502 30.42 14.61 -9.41
N ASP A 503 30.86 13.35 -9.38
CA ASP A 503 30.59 12.40 -8.31
C ASP A 503 31.06 12.93 -6.95
N ALA A 504 32.16 13.68 -6.93
CA ALA A 504 32.70 14.31 -5.72
C ALA A 504 31.97 15.59 -5.28
N ALA A 505 31.05 16.13 -6.11
CA ALA A 505 30.31 17.35 -5.82
C ALA A 505 29.07 17.09 -4.95
N VAL A 506 28.43 15.92 -5.09
CA VAL A 506 27.22 15.54 -4.33
C VAL A 506 27.48 15.48 -2.83
N PRO A 507 28.55 14.81 -2.32
CA PRO A 507 28.85 14.81 -0.88
C PRO A 507 29.06 16.21 -0.31
N ARG A 508 29.67 17.12 -1.08
CA ARG A 508 29.90 18.51 -0.62
C ARG A 508 28.63 19.34 -0.51
N LEU A 509 27.66 19.09 -1.38
CA LEU A 509 26.34 19.71 -1.26
C LEU A 509 25.61 19.21 -0.02
N HIS A 510 25.68 17.91 0.25
CA HIS A 510 25.11 17.31 1.47
C HIS A 510 25.75 17.91 2.73
N ASP A 511 27.08 17.95 2.81
CA ASP A 511 27.82 18.52 3.94
C ASP A 511 27.43 20.00 4.18
N HIS A 512 27.27 20.78 3.11
CA HIS A 512 26.82 22.16 3.21
C HIS A 512 25.42 22.24 3.85
N PHE A 513 24.45 21.49 3.34
CA PHE A 513 23.10 21.51 3.90
C PHE A 513 23.06 20.93 5.32
N ALA A 514 23.90 19.95 5.66
CA ALA A 514 24.03 19.43 7.01
C ALA A 514 24.48 20.52 8.01
N GLY A 515 25.34 21.46 7.58
CA GLY A 515 25.82 22.58 8.39
C GLY A 515 24.89 23.80 8.49
N VAL A 516 23.82 23.88 7.68
CA VAL A 516 22.90 25.03 7.68
C VAL A 516 21.85 24.91 8.78
N GLN A 517 21.67 25.97 9.58
CA GLN A 517 20.62 26.03 10.58
C GLN A 517 19.24 26.22 9.93
N ARG A 518 18.31 25.31 10.24
CA ARG A 518 16.95 25.28 9.67
C ARG A 518 15.91 25.75 10.69
N GLY A 519 15.84 27.06 10.90
CA GLY A 519 14.82 27.71 11.73
C GLY A 519 13.44 27.80 11.04
N ALA A 520 12.47 28.44 11.70
CA ALA A 520 11.10 28.61 11.19
C ALA A 520 11.01 29.46 9.90
N ASP A 521 11.96 30.38 9.68
CA ASP A 521 12.02 31.24 8.49
C ASP A 521 12.92 30.69 7.37
N PHE A 522 13.38 29.44 7.51
CA PHE A 522 14.30 28.85 6.55
C PHE A 522 13.66 28.68 5.17
N GLY A 523 14.38 29.06 4.12
CA GLY A 523 13.85 29.13 2.75
C GLY A 523 13.74 27.81 1.99
N ASN A 524 14.22 26.68 2.54
CA ASN A 524 14.09 25.34 1.96
C ASN A 524 14.50 25.29 0.48
N ALA A 525 13.61 24.88 -0.43
CA ALA A 525 13.90 24.82 -1.87
C ALA A 525 14.29 26.19 -2.46
N ARG A 526 13.91 27.32 -1.83
CA ARG A 526 14.39 28.67 -2.22
C ARG A 526 15.88 28.83 -1.93
N GLU A 527 16.40 28.26 -0.84
CA GLU A 527 17.84 28.25 -0.54
C GLU A 527 18.61 27.37 -1.51
N ALA A 528 18.08 26.17 -1.81
CA ALA A 528 18.64 25.29 -2.84
C ALA A 528 18.73 26.00 -4.22
N ARG A 529 17.68 26.73 -4.61
CA ARG A 529 17.68 27.54 -5.84
C ARG A 529 18.71 28.67 -5.81
N LYS A 530 18.84 29.39 -4.69
CA LYS A 530 19.87 30.44 -4.52
C LYS A 530 21.28 29.85 -4.67
N LEU A 531 21.54 28.69 -4.06
CA LEU A 531 22.82 28.00 -4.18
C LEU A 531 23.08 27.55 -5.62
N PHE A 532 22.08 27.03 -6.33
CA PHE A 532 22.24 26.66 -7.74
C PHE A 532 22.61 27.87 -8.62
N GLU A 533 21.94 29.01 -8.45
CA GLU A 533 22.31 30.24 -9.16
C GLU A 533 23.74 30.70 -8.85
N LYS A 534 24.22 30.44 -7.64
CA LYS A 534 25.61 30.71 -7.26
C LYS A 534 26.59 29.75 -7.92
N LEU A 535 26.28 28.45 -7.97
CA LEU A 535 27.07 27.45 -8.67
C LEU A 535 27.25 27.80 -10.16
N ARG A 536 26.17 28.23 -10.82
CA ARG A 536 26.22 28.68 -12.23
C ARG A 536 27.18 29.85 -12.44
N LYS A 537 27.19 30.81 -11.50
CA LYS A 537 28.14 31.95 -11.55
C LYS A 537 29.58 31.50 -11.38
N VAL A 538 29.85 30.60 -10.43
CA VAL A 538 31.19 30.04 -10.18
C VAL A 538 31.68 29.27 -11.41
N GLN A 539 30.85 28.38 -11.95
CA GLN A 539 31.19 27.60 -13.14
C GLN A 539 31.46 28.50 -14.36
N SER A 540 30.65 29.54 -14.56
CA SER A 540 30.86 30.53 -15.63
C SER A 540 32.21 31.24 -15.49
N ALA A 541 32.61 31.58 -14.26
CA ALA A 541 33.91 32.20 -14.00
C ALA A 541 35.07 31.23 -14.32
N ARG A 542 34.97 29.97 -13.89
CA ARG A 542 35.95 28.92 -14.20
C ARG A 542 36.10 28.70 -15.70
N LEU A 543 34.99 28.54 -16.42
CA LEU A 543 35.02 28.29 -17.87
C LEU A 543 35.64 29.44 -18.65
N ARG A 544 35.41 30.69 -18.21
CA ARG A 544 36.03 31.87 -18.84
C ARG A 544 37.56 31.91 -18.65
N GLN A 545 38.08 31.28 -17.61
CA GLN A 545 39.52 31.22 -17.33
C GLN A 545 40.28 30.17 -18.14
N LEU A 546 39.57 29.28 -18.86
CA LEU A 546 40.21 28.25 -19.70
C LEU A 546 41.02 28.84 -20.87
N GLY A 547 40.76 30.09 -21.27
CA GLY A 547 41.49 30.76 -22.36
C GLY A 547 41.16 30.24 -23.76
N GLU A 548 40.32 29.21 -23.85
CA GLU A 548 39.81 28.62 -25.08
C GLU A 548 38.30 28.38 -25.00
N ARG A 549 37.66 27.99 -26.11
CA ARG A 549 36.23 27.71 -26.14
C ARG A 549 35.95 26.39 -25.41
N PRO A 550 35.10 26.39 -24.35
CA PRO A 550 34.76 25.16 -23.63
C PRO A 550 34.03 24.15 -24.52
N THR A 551 34.25 22.87 -24.24
CA THR A 551 33.49 21.76 -24.83
C THR A 551 32.09 21.64 -24.23
N VAL A 552 31.19 20.90 -24.88
CA VAL A 552 29.83 20.64 -24.37
C VAL A 552 29.89 19.98 -23.00
N ALA A 553 30.76 18.98 -22.81
CA ALA A 553 30.94 18.34 -21.51
C ALA A 553 31.33 19.35 -20.42
N GLN A 554 32.29 20.24 -20.69
CA GLN A 554 32.70 21.28 -19.74
C GLN A 554 31.60 22.30 -19.44
N LEU A 555 30.76 22.63 -20.42
CA LEU A 555 29.60 23.51 -20.24
C LEU A 555 28.53 22.89 -19.34
N GLN A 556 28.40 21.56 -19.34
CA GLN A 556 27.45 20.83 -18.53
C GLN A 556 27.98 20.49 -17.13
N THR A 557 29.29 20.25 -16.96
CA THR A 557 29.83 19.78 -15.67
C THR A 557 29.99 20.90 -14.63
N ILE A 558 29.39 20.70 -13.46
CA ILE A 558 29.67 21.39 -12.19
C ILE A 558 30.58 20.49 -11.36
N THR A 559 31.77 20.97 -11.01
CA THR A 559 32.77 20.16 -10.29
C THR A 559 32.68 20.35 -8.78
N ALA A 560 33.32 19.45 -8.02
CA ALA A 560 33.43 19.59 -6.58
C ALA A 560 34.09 20.92 -6.14
N ASP A 561 35.01 21.46 -6.93
CA ASP A 561 35.65 22.76 -6.66
C ASP A 561 34.68 23.92 -6.86
N ASP A 562 33.79 23.85 -7.85
CA ASP A 562 32.75 24.87 -8.03
C ASP A 562 31.84 24.91 -6.78
N VAL A 563 31.48 23.73 -6.26
CA VAL A 563 30.70 23.60 -5.02
C VAL A 563 31.47 24.21 -3.86
N ALA A 564 32.75 23.88 -3.68
CA ALA A 564 33.59 24.41 -2.61
C ALA A 564 33.63 25.95 -2.58
N ILE A 565 33.77 26.57 -3.76
CA ILE A 565 33.79 28.03 -3.89
C ILE A 565 32.39 28.61 -3.63
N ALA A 566 31.34 27.97 -4.14
CA ALA A 566 29.97 28.44 -3.97
C ALA A 566 29.48 28.35 -2.52
N VAL A 567 29.95 27.40 -1.71
CA VAL A 567 29.52 27.27 -0.30
C VAL A 567 30.36 28.08 0.68
N SER A 568 31.57 28.52 0.27
CA SER A 568 32.51 29.29 1.12
C SER A 568 32.46 30.80 0.94
N SER A 569 31.90 31.27 -0.18
CA SER A 569 31.60 32.69 -0.45
C SER A 569 30.27 33.11 0.15
#